data_AF-A0A5C8V6J2-F1
#
_entry.id   AF-A0A5C8V6J2-F1
#
_cell.length_a   1.000
_cell.length_b   1.000
_cell.length_c   1.000
_cell.angle_alpha   90.00
_cell.angle_beta   90.00
_cell.angle_gamma   90.00
#
_symmetry.space_group_name_H-M   'P 1'
#
loop_
_entity.id
_entity.type
_entity.pdbx_description
1 polymer ?
#
loop_
_entity_poly.entity_id
_entity_poly.type
_entity_poly.pdbx_seq_one_letter_code
_entity_poly.pdbx_strand_id
1 'polypeptide(L)'
;MRISTQLYGRLHYKNGPANAFRHAFWNYLIAKRCLKWQKNNEAVLSWTKKITDWHEGAFPNRELAKKMDLHNNEVGRFLFQNQPSQTENQITDTLKQMALASVKVDAISDLQSLQNRLIHIIDEA
;
A
#
# COMPACT_ATOMS: atom_id res chain seq x y z
N MET A 1 -1.41 10.54 -6.48
CA MET A 1 -0.17 9.99 -7.06
C MET A 1 -0.32 9.88 -8.57
N ARG A 2 0.60 10.45 -9.35
CA ARG A 2 0.51 10.51 -10.83
C ARG A 2 0.40 9.12 -11.49
N ILE A 3 1.24 8.17 -11.07
CA ILE A 3 1.25 6.80 -11.64
C ILE A 3 -0.09 6.09 -11.40
N SER A 4 -0.66 6.18 -10.19
CA SER A 4 -1.98 5.59 -9.92
C SER A 4 -3.08 6.20 -10.79
N THR A 5 -3.04 7.52 -11.02
CA THR A 5 -3.99 8.18 -11.91
C THR A 5 -3.80 7.79 -13.37
N GLN A 6 -2.56 7.63 -13.83
CA GLN A 6 -2.26 7.16 -15.19
C GLN A 6 -2.72 5.72 -15.43
N LEU A 7 -2.53 4.84 -14.43
CA LEU A 7 -2.88 3.42 -14.55
C LEU A 7 -4.37 3.14 -14.34
N TYR A 8 -5.01 3.86 -13.42
CA TYR A 8 -6.35 3.51 -12.92
C TYR A 8 -7.37 4.66 -12.96
N GLY A 9 -7.00 5.83 -13.49
CA GLY A 9 -7.89 6.99 -13.55
C GLY A 9 -8.41 7.39 -12.17
N ARG A 10 -9.74 7.42 -11.99
CA ARG A 10 -10.36 7.70 -10.69
C ARG A 10 -10.62 6.46 -9.83
N LEU A 11 -10.39 5.25 -10.34
CA LEU A 11 -10.67 4.00 -9.61
C LEU A 11 -9.80 3.87 -8.36
N HIS A 12 -8.59 4.43 -8.39
CA HIS A 12 -7.71 4.41 -7.23
C HIS A 12 -8.28 5.18 -6.03
N TYR A 13 -9.33 6.01 -6.17
CA TYR A 13 -10.02 6.67 -5.06
C TYR A 13 -11.11 5.82 -4.40
N LYS A 14 -11.50 4.70 -5.01
CA LYS A 14 -12.48 3.76 -4.45
C LYS A 14 -11.76 2.63 -3.73
N ASN A 15 -12.42 1.85 -2.87
CA ASN A 15 -11.76 0.82 -2.06
C ASN A 15 -11.48 -0.53 -2.78
N GLY A 16 -11.14 -0.45 -4.08
CA GLY A 16 -10.87 -1.61 -4.95
C GLY A 16 -9.38 -1.91 -5.14
N PRO A 17 -9.02 -2.83 -6.05
CA PRO A 17 -7.61 -3.20 -6.33
C PRO A 17 -6.70 -2.01 -6.65
N ALA A 18 -7.20 -1.02 -7.41
CA ALA A 18 -6.47 0.20 -7.74
C ALA A 18 -6.05 1.03 -6.51
N ASN A 19 -6.85 1.00 -5.44
CA ASN A 19 -6.51 1.65 -4.18
C ASN A 19 -5.51 0.84 -3.37
N ALA A 20 -5.64 -0.49 -3.36
CA ALA A 20 -4.64 -1.36 -2.76
C ALA A 20 -3.24 -1.13 -3.37
N PHE A 21 -3.16 -1.03 -4.70
CA PHE A 21 -1.95 -0.61 -5.41
C PHE A 21 -1.43 0.74 -4.89
N ARG A 22 -2.30 1.75 -4.82
CA ARG A 22 -1.95 3.12 -4.43
C ARG A 22 -1.33 3.15 -3.03
N HIS A 23 -1.94 2.50 -2.05
CA HIS A 23 -1.46 2.49 -0.66
C HIS A 23 -0.10 1.81 -0.53
N ALA A 24 0.06 0.63 -1.13
CA ALA A 24 1.32 -0.09 -1.10
C ALA A 24 2.44 0.66 -1.85
N PHE A 25 2.14 1.21 -3.03
CA PHE A 25 3.11 1.96 -3.83
C PHE A 25 3.57 3.23 -3.11
N TRP A 26 2.64 3.95 -2.48
CA TRP A 26 2.96 5.14 -1.70
C TRP A 26 3.88 4.82 -0.51
N ASN A 27 3.57 3.77 0.26
CA ASN A 27 4.41 3.35 1.40
C ASN A 27 5.81 2.93 0.95
N TYR A 28 5.91 2.15 -0.15
CA TYR A 28 7.20 1.76 -0.71
C TYR A 28 8.03 2.99 -1.11
N LEU A 29 7.43 3.97 -1.80
CA LEU A 29 8.15 5.16 -2.27
C LEU A 29 8.57 6.10 -1.13
N ILE A 30 7.75 6.25 -0.08
CA ILE A 30 8.16 7.00 1.11
C ILE A 30 9.42 6.37 1.70
N ALA A 31 9.38 5.06 1.98
CA ALA A 31 10.50 4.35 2.58
C ALA A 31 11.76 4.47 1.71
N LYS A 32 11.64 4.21 0.40
CA LYS A 32 12.75 4.33 -0.55
C LYS A 32 13.34 5.74 -0.61
N ARG A 33 12.52 6.78 -0.52
CA ARG A 33 12.99 8.17 -0.53
C ARG A 33 13.67 8.54 0.79
N CYS A 34 13.14 8.08 1.92
CA CYS A 34 13.73 8.28 3.24
C CYS A 34 15.08 7.59 3.39
N LEU A 35 15.28 6.41 2.77
CA LEU A 35 16.55 5.68 2.78
C LEU A 35 17.74 6.50 2.24
N LYS A 36 17.48 7.45 1.34
CA LYS A 36 18.51 8.36 0.81
C LYS A 36 19.13 9.25 1.89
N TRP A 37 18.40 9.50 2.98
CA TRP A 37 18.77 10.43 4.06
C TRP A 37 19.05 9.70 5.38
N GLN A 38 18.32 8.62 5.64
CA GLN A 38 18.49 7.76 6.81
C GLN A 38 18.93 6.37 6.33
N LYS A 39 20.19 5.99 6.60
CA LYS A 39 20.78 4.72 6.13
C LYS A 39 20.35 3.50 6.95
N ASN A 40 19.60 3.70 8.03
CA ASN A 40 19.05 2.61 8.84
C ASN A 40 17.64 2.23 8.34
N ASN A 41 17.48 0.98 7.90
CA ASN A 41 16.22 0.47 7.36
C ASN A 41 15.10 0.43 8.40
N GLU A 42 15.38 0.04 9.65
CA GLU A 42 14.37 -0.03 10.70
C GLU A 42 13.77 1.35 11.01
N ALA A 43 14.62 2.38 11.08
CA ALA A 43 14.24 3.76 11.30
C ALA A 43 13.41 4.31 10.13
N VAL A 44 13.78 3.97 8.90
CA VAL A 44 13.00 4.32 7.69
C VAL A 44 11.62 3.68 7.72
N LEU A 45 11.53 2.39 8.04
CA LEU A 45 10.27 1.66 8.13
C LEU A 45 9.37 2.19 9.25
N SER A 46 9.96 2.44 10.42
CA SER A 46 9.27 3.03 11.58
C SER A 46 8.72 4.42 11.26
N TRP A 47 9.52 5.28 10.62
CA TRP A 47 9.08 6.59 10.17
C TRP A 47 7.96 6.50 9.14
N THR A 48 8.10 5.62 8.16
CA THR A 48 7.10 5.42 7.10
C THR A 48 5.76 4.97 7.69
N LYS A 49 5.78 4.03 8.64
CA LYS A 49 4.57 3.62 9.37
C LYS A 49 3.97 4.80 10.15
N LYS A 50 4.79 5.52 10.93
CA LYS A 50 4.33 6.65 11.75
C LYS A 50 3.61 7.72 10.93
N ILE A 51 4.19 8.14 9.79
CA ILE A 51 3.62 9.21 8.98
C ILE A 51 2.37 8.76 8.22
N THR A 52 2.32 7.49 7.80
CA THR A 52 1.17 6.95 7.05
C THR A 52 0.01 6.62 7.98
N ASP A 53 0.26 6.06 9.17
CA ASP A 53 -0.77 5.88 10.20
C ASP A 53 -1.36 7.23 10.65
N TRP A 54 -0.52 8.26 10.79
CA TRP A 54 -1.00 9.61 11.08
C TRP A 54 -1.90 10.15 9.97
N HIS A 55 -1.53 9.96 8.71
CA HIS A 55 -2.35 10.34 7.55
C HIS A 55 -3.72 9.63 7.57
N GLU A 56 -3.76 8.31 7.78
CA GLU A 56 -5.03 7.56 7.88
C GLU A 56 -5.86 7.95 9.12
N GLY A 57 -5.22 8.48 10.17
CA GLY A 57 -5.90 9.02 11.35
C GLY A 57 -6.49 10.41 11.13
N ALA A 58 -5.83 11.25 10.33
CA ALA A 58 -6.26 12.61 10.04
C ALA A 58 -7.49 12.67 9.10
N PHE A 59 -7.66 11.66 8.24
CA PHE A 59 -8.75 11.57 7.28
C PHE A 59 -9.63 10.34 7.57
N PRO A 60 -10.65 10.46 8.45
CA PRO A 60 -11.41 9.31 8.89
C PRO A 60 -12.15 8.62 7.75
N ASN A 61 -11.92 7.31 7.61
CA ASN A 61 -12.62 6.41 6.70
C ASN A 61 -13.49 5.44 7.52
N ARG A 62 -14.40 4.70 6.87
CA ARG A 62 -15.12 3.60 7.53
C ARG A 62 -14.11 2.57 8.05
N GLU A 63 -14.38 1.98 9.21
CA GLU A 63 -13.49 1.03 9.90
C GLU A 63 -12.85 -0.01 8.97
N LEU A 64 -13.66 -0.69 8.14
CA LEU A 64 -13.16 -1.71 7.21
C LEU A 64 -12.23 -1.14 6.13
N ALA A 65 -12.55 0.04 5.59
CA ALA A 65 -11.71 0.69 4.59
C ALA A 65 -10.39 1.18 5.19
N LYS A 66 -10.42 1.71 6.42
CA LYS A 66 -9.22 2.05 7.17
C LYS A 66 -8.33 0.83 7.44
N LYS A 67 -8.91 -0.32 7.81
CA LYS A 67 -8.16 -1.58 7.98
C LYS A 67 -7.50 -2.02 6.67
N MET A 68 -8.22 -1.93 5.55
CA MET A 68 -7.69 -2.20 4.22
C MET A 68 -6.51 -1.27 3.86
N ASP A 69 -6.66 0.03 4.10
CA ASP A 69 -5.62 1.03 3.82
C ASP A 69 -4.35 0.77 4.67
N LEU A 70 -4.51 0.49 5.97
CA LEU A 70 -3.40 0.16 6.88
C LEU A 70 -2.68 -1.14 6.49
N HIS A 71 -3.41 -2.18 6.11
CA HIS A 71 -2.84 -3.45 5.64
C HIS A 71 -2.04 -3.25 4.35
N ASN A 72 -2.61 -2.58 3.36
CA ASN A 72 -1.92 -2.34 2.09
C ASN A 72 -0.70 -1.41 2.27
N ASN A 73 -0.75 -0.47 3.22
CA ASN A 73 0.41 0.30 3.64
C ASN A 73 1.53 -0.61 4.19
N GLU A 74 1.18 -1.59 5.02
CA GLU A 74 2.12 -2.59 5.54
C GLU A 74 2.74 -3.45 4.43
N VAL A 75 1.95 -3.93 3.48
CA VAL A 75 2.47 -4.65 2.30
C VAL A 75 3.49 -3.82 1.53
N GLY A 76 3.24 -2.52 1.34
CA GLY A 76 4.20 -1.61 0.71
C GLY A 76 5.54 -1.52 1.45
N ARG A 77 5.49 -1.43 2.79
CA ARG A 77 6.68 -1.45 3.64
C ARG A 77 7.41 -2.79 3.60
N PHE A 78 6.67 -3.89 3.62
CA PHE A 78 7.21 -5.25 3.49
C PHE A 78 7.96 -5.42 2.17
N LEU A 79 7.40 -4.96 1.05
CA LEU A 79 8.10 -5.00 -0.25
C LEU A 79 9.39 -4.18 -0.24
N PHE A 80 9.37 -3.00 0.38
CA PHE A 80 10.59 -2.19 0.51
C PHE A 80 11.66 -2.89 1.35
N GLN A 81 11.28 -3.52 2.46
CA GLN A 81 12.22 -4.25 3.31
C GLN A 81 12.91 -5.39 2.56
N ASN A 82 12.18 -6.11 1.70
CA ASN A 82 12.71 -7.25 0.97
C ASN A 82 13.42 -6.87 -0.34
N GLN A 83 13.01 -5.78 -0.99
CA GLN A 83 13.45 -5.41 -2.34
C GLN A 83 13.76 -3.91 -2.48
N PRO A 84 14.59 -3.30 -1.62
CA PRO A 84 14.76 -1.84 -1.55
C PRO A 84 15.39 -1.21 -2.80
N SER A 85 16.07 -2.02 -3.62
CA SER A 85 16.78 -1.59 -4.82
C SER A 85 15.90 -1.51 -6.08
N GLN A 86 14.66 -2.04 -6.06
CA GLN A 86 13.79 -2.02 -7.23
C GLN A 86 13.52 -0.59 -7.70
N THR A 87 13.68 -0.34 -8.99
CA THR A 87 13.32 0.94 -9.63
C THR A 87 11.81 1.20 -9.54
N GLU A 88 11.40 2.45 -9.80
CA GLU A 88 9.98 2.83 -9.77
C GLU A 88 9.14 2.01 -10.77
N ASN A 89 9.70 1.68 -11.94
CA ASN A 89 9.02 0.83 -12.93
C ASN A 89 8.88 -0.61 -12.44
N GLN A 90 9.95 -1.21 -11.90
CA GLN A 90 9.93 -2.59 -11.40
C GLN A 90 8.92 -2.79 -10.27
N ILE A 91 8.90 -1.86 -9.29
CA ILE A 91 7.92 -1.95 -8.21
C ILE A 91 6.50 -1.65 -8.71
N THR A 92 6.34 -0.77 -9.71
CA THR A 92 5.04 -0.51 -10.36
C THR A 92 4.50 -1.80 -10.98
N ASP A 93 5.30 -2.51 -11.76
CA ASP A 93 4.86 -3.76 -12.39
C ASP A 93 4.57 -4.86 -11.36
N THR A 94 5.42 -4.99 -10.34
CA THR A 94 5.21 -5.92 -9.21
C THR A 94 3.86 -5.64 -8.53
N LEU A 95 3.60 -4.39 -8.16
CA LEU A 95 2.37 -4.02 -7.47
C LEU A 95 1.13 -4.10 -8.37
N LYS A 96 1.26 -3.89 -9.69
CA LYS A 96 0.17 -4.14 -10.64
C LYS A 96 -0.24 -5.62 -10.60
N GLN A 97 0.72 -6.54 -10.64
CA GLN A 97 0.42 -7.98 -10.52
C GLN A 97 -0.22 -8.33 -9.17
N MET A 98 0.29 -7.74 -8.08
CA MET A 98 -0.30 -7.95 -6.76
C MET A 98 -1.72 -7.38 -6.65
N ALA A 99 -2.02 -6.28 -7.34
CA ALA A 99 -3.37 -5.70 -7.37
C ALA A 99 -4.34 -6.59 -8.13
N LEU A 100 -3.93 -7.14 -9.29
CA LEU A 100 -4.71 -8.13 -10.04
C LEU A 100 -4.99 -9.38 -9.20
N ALA A 101 -4.03 -9.81 -8.37
CA ALA A 101 -4.16 -10.97 -7.48
C ALA A 101 -4.68 -10.61 -6.06
N SER A 102 -5.19 -9.38 -5.87
CA SER A 102 -5.63 -8.93 -4.54
C SER A 102 -6.88 -9.68 -4.06
N VAL A 103 -7.02 -9.83 -2.75
CA VAL A 103 -8.13 -10.56 -2.13
C VAL A 103 -9.24 -9.60 -1.73
N LYS A 104 -10.47 -9.91 -2.12
CA LYS A 104 -11.63 -9.25 -1.56
C LYS A 104 -11.84 -9.70 -0.12
N VAL A 105 -11.93 -8.76 0.80
CA VAL A 105 -12.16 -9.04 2.22
C VAL A 105 -13.39 -8.28 2.74
N ASP A 106 -13.89 -8.73 3.88
CA ASP A 106 -14.97 -8.14 4.63
C ASP A 106 -14.59 -7.98 6.11
N ALA A 107 -15.56 -7.66 6.97
CA ALA A 107 -15.32 -7.40 8.38
C ALA A 107 -14.92 -8.64 9.20
N ILE A 108 -15.16 -9.86 8.71
CA ILE A 108 -14.88 -11.12 9.41
C ILE A 108 -13.63 -11.83 8.86
N SER A 109 -13.05 -11.32 7.79
CA SER A 109 -11.88 -11.90 7.13
C SER A 109 -10.64 -11.85 8.04
N ASP A 110 -9.90 -12.95 8.11
CA ASP A 110 -8.63 -13.03 8.85
C ASP A 110 -7.47 -12.43 8.04
N LEU A 111 -7.08 -11.20 8.39
CA LEU A 111 -5.99 -10.49 7.74
C LEU A 111 -4.61 -11.05 8.05
N GLN A 112 -4.45 -11.83 9.13
CA GLN A 112 -3.13 -12.40 9.48
C GLN A 112 -2.66 -13.40 8.42
N SER A 113 -3.59 -14.18 7.86
CA SER A 113 -3.33 -15.08 6.73
C SER A 113 -2.94 -14.36 5.42
N LEU A 114 -3.09 -13.04 5.35
CA LEU A 114 -2.92 -12.22 4.14
C LEU A 114 -1.77 -11.21 4.22
N GLN A 115 -0.87 -11.32 5.20
CA GLN A 115 0.17 -10.30 5.50
C GLN A 115 1.04 -9.85 4.30
N ASN A 116 1.19 -10.69 3.27
CA ASN A 116 2.01 -10.41 2.08
C ASN A 116 1.18 -10.20 0.80
N ARG A 117 -0.14 -10.06 0.93
CA ARG A 117 -1.08 -9.90 -0.18
C ARG A 117 -1.82 -8.58 -0.06
N LEU A 118 -2.04 -7.95 -1.22
CA LEU A 118 -2.95 -6.80 -1.29
C LEU A 118 -4.39 -7.25 -1.07
N ILE A 119 -5.16 -6.41 -0.40
CA ILE A 119 -6.58 -6.64 -0.13
C ILE A 119 -7.43 -5.46 -0.62
N HIS A 120 -8.68 -5.75 -0.96
CA HIS A 120 -9.68 -4.76 -1.36
C HIS A 120 -11.06 -5.12 -0.79
N ILE A 121 -12.02 -4.20 -0.84
CA ILE A 121 -13.36 -4.42 -0.24
C ILE A 121 -14.52 -4.11 -1.18
N ILE A 122 -14.23 -3.65 -2.40
CA ILE A 122 -15.20 -3.57 -3.51
C ILE A 122 -14.60 -4.23 -4.75
N ASP A 123 -15.44 -4.87 -5.55
CA ASP A 123 -15.04 -5.33 -6.87
C ASP A 123 -14.81 -4.13 -7.80
N GLU A 124 -13.99 -4.32 -8.84
CA GLU A 124 -13.90 -3.34 -9.92
C GLU A 124 -15.27 -3.20 -10.59
N ALA A 125 -15.78 -1.97 -10.64
CA ALA A 125 -16.97 -1.57 -11.40
C ALA A 125 -16.55 -0.50 -12.41
#